data_AF-A0A2T6NJM3-F1
#
_entry.id   AF-A0A2T6NJM3-F1
#
_cell.length_a   1.000
_cell.length_b   1.000
_cell.length_c   1.000
_cell.angle_alpha   90.00
_cell.angle_beta   90.00
_cell.angle_gamma   90.00
#
_symmetry.space_group_name_H-M   'P 1'
#
loop_
_entity.id
_entity.type
_entity.pdbx_description
1 polymer ?
#
loop_
_entity_poly.entity_id
_entity_poly.type
_entity_poly.pdbx_seq_one_letter_code
_entity_poly.pdbx_strand_id
1 'polypeptide(L)' 'SARHSNFKWVNTMLGNVKNSLLGTFHAIREKHVPRYLAEFEYRFNRRFNLPSMIERLLFVALRTPPMPYRLLRMAEVYG' A
#
# COMPACT_ATOMS: atom_id res chain seq x y z
N SER A 1 -10.87 -1.21 -29.45
CA SER A 1 -9.66 -1.64 -28.70
C SER A 1 -9.93 -2.57 -27.50
N ALA A 2 -10.83 -3.56 -27.60
CA ALA A 2 -11.17 -4.47 -26.49
C ALA A 2 -10.90 -5.96 -26.80
N ARG A 3 -9.87 -6.27 -27.60
CA ARG A 3 -9.67 -7.61 -28.19
C ARG A 3 -8.59 -8.49 -27.53
N HIS A 4 -7.94 -8.03 -26.45
CA HIS A 4 -6.95 -8.83 -25.74
C HIS A 4 -7.37 -9.05 -24.29
N SER A 5 -7.79 -10.28 -23.96
CA SER A 5 -8.20 -10.66 -22.61
C SER A 5 -7.13 -10.37 -21.56
N ASN A 6 -5.85 -10.44 -21.93
CA ASN A 6 -4.71 -10.13 -21.08
C ASN A 6 -4.69 -8.67 -20.61
N PHE A 7 -5.14 -7.71 -21.41
CA PHE A 7 -5.21 -6.31 -20.96
C PHE A 7 -6.40 -6.03 -20.05
N LYS A 8 -7.42 -6.91 -20.02
CA LYS A 8 -8.58 -6.75 -19.15
C LYS A 8 -8.16 -6.80 -17.67
N TRP A 9 -7.42 -7.82 -17.27
CA TRP A 9 -7.01 -7.98 -15.87
C TRP A 9 -5.99 -6.91 -15.46
N VAL A 10 -5.07 -6.53 -16.36
CA VAL A 10 -4.12 -5.42 -16.14
C VAL A 10 -4.88 -4.12 -15.90
N ASN A 11 -5.85 -3.79 -16.73
CA ASN A 11 -6.63 -2.56 -16.56
C ASN A 11 -7.48 -2.59 -15.28
N THR A 12 -8.01 -3.75 -14.89
CA THR A 12 -8.69 -3.92 -13.60
C THR A 12 -7.73 -3.71 -12.42
N MET A 13 -6.52 -4.27 -12.49
CA MET A 13 -5.50 -4.11 -11.46
C MET A 13 -5.08 -2.64 -11.32
N LEU A 14 -4.82 -1.95 -12.42
CA LEU A 14 -4.51 -0.52 -12.44
C LEU A 14 -5.66 0.33 -11.90
N GLY A 15 -6.91 -0.02 -12.25
CA GLY A 15 -8.11 0.63 -11.70
C GLY A 15 -8.21 0.47 -10.17
N ASN A 16 -7.91 -0.73 -9.66
CA ASN A 16 -7.91 -1.00 -8.22
C ASN A 16 -6.81 -0.22 -7.48
N VAL A 17 -5.60 -0.16 -8.05
CA VAL A 17 -4.50 0.67 -7.51
C VAL A 17 -4.95 2.13 -7.44
N LYS A 18 -5.46 2.68 -8.55
CA LYS A 18 -5.92 4.08 -8.63
C LYS A 18 -6.99 4.37 -7.58
N ASN A 19 -8.01 3.53 -7.47
CA ASN A 19 -9.10 3.72 -6.50
C ASN A 19 -8.62 3.61 -5.06
N SER A 20 -7.72 2.66 -4.76
CA SER A 20 -7.14 2.54 -3.41
C SER A 20 -6.32 3.77 -3.02
N LEU A 21 -5.54 4.32 -3.95
CA LEU A 21 -4.72 5.50 -3.69
C LEU A 21 -5.58 6.74 -3.45
N LEU A 22 -6.56 6.99 -4.35
CA LEU A 22 -7.45 8.15 -4.25
C LEU A 22 -8.40 8.07 -3.05
N GLY A 23 -8.79 6.85 -2.63
CA GLY A 23 -9.65 6.65 -1.47
C GLY A 23 -8.94 6.75 -0.13
N THR A 24 -7.63 6.48 -0.08
CA THR A 24 -6.85 6.44 1.18
C THR A 24 -6.09 7.73 1.44
N PHE A 25 -5.56 8.37 0.39
CA PHE A 25 -4.69 9.54 0.52
C PHE A 25 -5.38 10.80 0.02
N HIS A 26 -5.36 11.86 0.85
CA HIS A 26 -5.88 13.17 0.45
C HIS A 26 -5.04 13.82 -0.67
N ALA A 27 -3.72 13.57 -0.67
CA ALA A 27 -2.82 14.03 -1.72
C ALA A 27 -1.73 12.97 -1.95
N ILE A 28 -1.48 12.66 -3.22
CA ILE A 28 -0.41 11.75 -3.65
C ILE A 28 0.84 12.60 -3.92
N ARG A 29 1.94 12.31 -3.23
CA ARG A 29 3.24 12.94 -3.46
C ARG A 29 4.23 11.92 -4.02
N GLU A 30 5.03 12.32 -5.00
CA GLU A 30 5.99 11.43 -5.68
C GLU A 30 6.97 10.77 -4.70
N LYS A 31 7.50 11.54 -3.74
CA LYS A 31 8.38 11.04 -2.67
C LYS A 31 7.82 9.90 -1.80
N HIS A 32 6.52 9.61 -1.90
CA HIS A 32 5.85 8.57 -1.12
C HIS A 32 5.30 7.44 -1.99
N VAL A 33 5.47 7.49 -3.32
CA VAL A 33 4.98 6.48 -4.25
C VAL A 33 5.44 5.07 -3.88
N PRO A 34 6.71 4.83 -3.51
CA PRO A 34 7.14 3.49 -3.08
C PRO A 34 6.35 2.98 -1.87
N ARG A 35 6.05 3.87 -0.91
CA ARG A 35 5.30 3.53 0.30
C ARG A 35 3.84 3.26 0.02
N TYR A 36 3.22 4.06 -0.85
CA TYR A 36 1.84 3.87 -1.26
C TYR A 36 1.63 2.53 -1.99
N LEU A 37 2.57 2.16 -2.86
CA LEU A 37 2.52 0.89 -3.57
C LEU A 37 2.76 -0.30 -2.64
N ALA A 38 3.71 -0.20 -1.72
CA ALA A 38 3.96 -1.25 -0.72
C ALA A 38 2.74 -1.48 0.19
N GLU A 39 2.07 -0.40 0.61
CA GLU A 39 0.84 -0.49 1.40
C GLU A 39 -0.31 -1.13 0.61
N PHE A 40 -0.47 -0.74 -0.66
CA PHE A 40 -1.45 -1.36 -1.55
C PHE A 40 -1.19 -2.86 -1.71
N GLU A 41 0.05 -3.25 -2.04
CA GLU A 41 0.44 -4.64 -2.18
C GLU A 41 0.17 -5.43 -0.89
N TYR A 42 0.57 -4.87 0.26
CA TYR A 42 0.38 -5.50 1.56
C TYR A 42 -1.10 -5.80 1.85
N ARG A 43 -2.00 -4.85 1.57
CA ARG A 43 -3.44 -5.05 1.75
C ARG A 43 -4.04 -5.95 0.69
N PHE A 44 -3.65 -5.77 -0.58
CA PHE A 44 -4.19 -6.52 -1.71
C PHE A 44 -3.91 -8.02 -1.58
N ASN A 45 -2.71 -8.40 -1.19
CA ASN A 45 -2.32 -9.80 -0.97
C ASN A 45 -3.05 -10.46 0.21
N ARG A 46 -3.64 -9.66 1.11
CA ARG A 46 -4.33 -10.14 2.33
C ARG A 46 -5.83 -9.85 2.34
N ARG A 47 -6.38 -9.37 1.23
CA ARG A 47 -7.77 -8.88 1.13
C ARG A 47 -8.84 -9.92 1.45
N PHE A 48 -8.49 -11.21 1.42
CA PHE A 48 -9.42 -12.30 1.69
C PHE A 48 -9.45 -12.73 3.16
N ASN A 49 -8.52 -12.27 3.99
CA ASN A 49 -8.48 -12.58 5.42
C ASN A 49 -8.29 -11.30 6.24
N LEU A 50 -9.34 -10.47 6.24
CA LEU A 50 -9.32 -9.18 6.93
C LEU A 50 -9.18 -9.28 8.46
N PRO A 51 -9.83 -10.24 9.17
CA PRO A 51 -9.67 -10.38 10.62
C PRO A 51 -8.22 -10.56 11.07
N SER A 52 -7.43 -11.30 10.28
CA SER A 52 -6.00 -11.53 10.56
C SER A 52 -5.15 -10.25 10.55
N MET A 53 -5.65 -9.13 9.98
CA MET A 53 -4.89 -7.88 9.94
C MET A 53 -4.66 -7.29 11.34
N ILE A 54 -5.65 -7.40 12.24
CA ILE A 54 -5.54 -6.84 13.59
C ILE A 54 -4.49 -7.61 14.39
N GLU A 55 -4.56 -8.94 14.37
CA GLU A 55 -3.59 -9.80 15.05
C GLU A 55 -2.17 -9.57 14.53
N ARG A 56 -2.00 -9.41 13.22
CA ARG A 56 -0.69 -9.10 12.62
C ARG A 56 -0.21 -7.71 13.01
N LEU A 57 -1.09 -6.72 13.06
CA LEU A 57 -0.72 -5.38 13.49
C LEU A 57 -0.19 -5.42 14.93
N LEU A 58 -0.91 -6.10 15.83
CA LEU A 58 -0.48 -6.30 17.21
C LEU A 58 0.87 -7.03 17.28
N PHE A 59 1.02 -8.12 16.53
CA PHE A 59 2.26 -8.90 16.46
C PHE A 59 3.45 -8.05 16.00
N VAL A 60 3.29 -7.22 14.97
CA VAL A 60 4.34 -6.34 14.46
C VAL A 60 4.62 -5.20 15.45
N ALA A 61 3.59 -4.60 16.05
CA ALA A 61 3.73 -3.53 17.02
C ALA A 61 4.52 -3.98 18.26
N LEU A 62 4.30 -5.20 18.74
CA LEU A 62 5.02 -5.77 19.88
C LEU A 62 6.51 -6.07 19.58
N ARG A 63 6.86 -6.25 18.31
CA ARG A 63 8.22 -6.64 17.89
C ARG A 63 9.04 -5.50 17.30
N THR A 64 8.39 -4.40 16.95
CA THR A 64 9.05 -3.25 16.34
C THR A 64 9.39 -2.25 17.44
N PRO A 65 10.68 -1.89 17.63
CA PRO A 65 11.03 -0.85 18.58
C PRO A 65 10.37 0.48 18.19
N PRO A 66 10.09 1.36 19.16
CA PRO A 66 9.52 2.67 18.86
C PRO A 66 10.42 3.40 17.86
N MET A 67 9.80 3.95 16.81
CA MET A 67 10.47 4.70 15.74
C MET A 67 10.19 6.19 15.93
N PRO A 68 11.12 6.97 16.52
CA PRO A 68 11.00 8.43 16.62
C PRO A 68 10.72 9.08 15.27
N TYR A 69 9.88 10.13 15.27
CA TYR A 69 9.48 10.84 14.06
C TYR A 69 10.65 11.33 13.20
N ARG A 70 11.77 11.70 13.84
CA ARG A 70 13.01 12.09 13.14
C ARG A 70 13.54 10.97 12.24
N LEU A 71 13.55 9.72 12.73
CA LEU A 71 14.01 8.56 11.96
C LEU A 71 13.00 8.18 10.88
N LEU A 72 11.70 8.29 11.16
CA LEU A 72 10.64 8.06 10.17
C LEU A 72 10.77 8.98 8.95
N ARG A 73 11.14 10.25 9.16
CA ARG A 73 11.36 11.20 8.07
C ARG A 73 12.66 10.98 7.30
N MET A 74 13.68 10.33 7.86
CA MET A 74 14.91 10.03 7.12
C MET A 74 14.65 9.09 5.94
N ALA A 75 13.70 8.16 6.09
CA ALA A 75 13.27 7.30 4.99
C ALA A 75 12.59 8.07 3.84
N GLU A 76 12.15 9.32 4.07
CA GLU A 76 11.58 10.18 3.03
C GLU A 76 12.63 10.97 2.22
N VAL A 77 13.89 11.02 2.68
CA VAL A 77 14.98 11.78 2.03
C VAL A 77 15.67 10.95 0.93
N TYR A 78 15.56 9.61 0.99
CA TYR A 78 16.19 8.68 0.05
C TYR A 78 15.25 8.16 -1.06
N GLY A 79 14.09 8.82 -1.27
CA GLY A 79 13.10 8.46 -2.27
C GLY A 79 12.79 9.60 -3.23
#